data_AF-A0A2V9RC70-F1
#
_entry.id   AF-A0A2V9RC70-F1
#
_cell.length_a   1.000
_cell.length_b   1.000
_cell.length_c   1.000
_cell.angle_alpha   90.00
_cell.angle_beta   90.00
_cell.angle_gamma   90.00
#
_symmetry.space_group_name_H-M   'P 1'
#
loop_
_entity.id
_entity.type
_entity.pdbx_description
1 polymer ?
#
loop_
_entity_poly.entity_id
_entity_poly.type
_entity_poly.pdbx_seq_one_letter_code
_entity_poly.pdbx_strand_id
1 'polypeptide(L)'
;MLKLKKLQILGFKSFCDRTELKFHGDGIAAIIGPNGCGKSNIADAISWVLGEQSAKTLRGSRMEDVIFAGTRDRKPTGMAEVSLTLIDPEVYKGADKND
;
A
#
# COMPACT_ATOMS: atom_id res chain seq x y z
N MET A 1 -18.24 11.79 0.43
CA MET A 1 -16.77 11.75 0.24
C MET A 1 -16.32 10.30 0.35
N LEU A 2 -15.49 9.81 -0.57
CA LEU A 2 -15.07 8.41 -0.57
C LEU A 2 -14.22 8.07 0.67
N LYS A 3 -14.30 6.83 1.16
CA LYS A 3 -13.55 6.30 2.30
C LYS A 3 -12.58 5.21 1.86
N LEU A 4 -11.41 5.19 2.49
CA LEU A 4 -10.45 4.11 2.28
C LEU A 4 -10.98 2.81 2.90
N LYS A 5 -11.13 1.76 2.08
CA LYS A 5 -11.58 0.44 2.53
C LYS A 5 -10.45 -0.58 2.54
N LYS A 6 -9.61 -0.54 1.50
CA LYS A 6 -8.60 -1.58 1.29
C LYS A 6 -7.41 -1.04 0.51
N LEU A 7 -6.22 -1.49 0.87
CA LEU A 7 -4.99 -1.32 0.11
C LEU A 7 -4.39 -2.70 -0.15
N GLN A 8 -4.12 -3.01 -1.41
CA GLN A 8 -3.46 -4.24 -1.83
C GLN A 8 -2.11 -3.88 -2.45
N ILE A 9 -1.06 -4.57 -2.03
CA ILE A 9 0.33 -4.28 -2.42
C ILE A 9 0.98 -5.59 -2.86
N LEU A 10 1.61 -5.62 -4.03
CA LEU A 10 2.36 -6.77 -4.54
C LEU A 10 3.60 -6.29 -5.30
N GLY A 11 4.76 -6.85 -4.98
CA GLY A 11 6.03 -6.53 -5.65
C GLY A 11 6.48 -5.07 -5.49
N PHE A 12 5.86 -4.29 -4.60
CA PHE A 12 6.18 -2.88 -4.39
C PHE A 12 7.21 -2.73 -3.27
N LYS A 13 8.42 -2.29 -3.60
CA LYS A 13 9.52 -2.07 -2.66
C LYS A 13 9.70 -3.27 -1.73
N SER A 14 9.58 -3.10 -0.42
CA SER A 14 9.76 -4.20 0.55
C SER A 14 8.66 -5.28 0.52
N PHE A 15 7.56 -5.09 -0.23
CA PHE A 15 6.43 -6.01 -0.26
C PHE A 15 6.58 -7.01 -1.42
N CYS A 16 7.41 -8.05 -1.23
CA CYS A 16 7.58 -9.13 -2.19
C CYS A 16 6.28 -9.91 -2.43
N ASP A 17 5.58 -10.29 -1.36
CA ASP A 17 4.34 -11.06 -1.42
C ASP A 17 3.12 -10.14 -1.37
N ARG A 18 1.98 -10.66 -1.85
CA ARG A 18 0.71 -9.94 -1.79
C ARG A 18 0.36 -9.64 -0.33
N THR A 19 0.24 -8.36 -0.03
CA THR A 19 -0.14 -7.83 1.28
C THR A 19 -1.46 -7.09 1.14
N GLU A 20 -2.40 -7.38 2.04
CA GLU A 20 -3.70 -6.71 2.08
C GLU A 20 -3.88 -6.00 3.42
N LEU A 21 -4.20 -4.71 3.35
CA LEU A 21 -4.53 -3.86 4.50
C LEU A 21 -6.01 -3.50 4.39
N LYS A 22 -6.79 -3.89 5.40
CA LYS A 22 -8.21 -3.54 5.51
C LYS A 22 -8.35 -2.35 6.46
N PHE A 23 -9.16 -1.39 6.06
CA PHE A 23 -9.44 -0.19 6.84
C PHE A 23 -10.93 -0.17 7.21
N HIS A 24 -11.22 0.29 8.42
CA HIS A 24 -12.59 0.39 8.92
C HIS A 24 -13.39 1.48 8.17
N GLY A 25 -12.70 2.50 7.65
CA GLY A 25 -13.31 3.62 6.93
C GLY A 25 -13.79 4.74 7.87
N ASP A 26 -13.62 4.57 9.16
CA ASP A 26 -13.88 5.55 10.21
C ASP A 26 -12.76 5.54 11.26
N GLY A 27 -12.69 6.61 12.05
CA GLY A 27 -11.66 6.79 13.07
C GLY A 27 -10.25 7.00 12.50
N ILE A 28 -9.26 6.58 13.29
CA ILE A 28 -7.82 6.76 13.00
C ILE A 28 -7.19 5.38 12.85
N ALA A 29 -6.56 5.12 11.71
CA ALA A 29 -5.74 3.93 11.51
C ALA A 29 -4.27 4.26 11.80
N ALA A 30 -3.66 3.53 12.73
CA ALA A 30 -2.24 3.68 13.07
C ALA A 30 -1.43 2.50 12.48
N ILE A 31 -0.36 2.81 11.74
CA ILE A 31 0.57 1.83 11.20
C ILE A 31 1.83 1.83 12.08
N ILE A 32 2.09 0.72 12.78
CA ILE A 32 3.20 0.59 13.73
C ILE A 32 4.08 -0.63 13.42
N GLY A 33 5.29 -0.68 13.99
CA GLY A 33 6.22 -1.80 13.84
C GLY A 33 7.71 -1.38 13.87
N PRO A 34 8.64 -2.34 13.98
CA PRO A 34 10.09 -2.08 14.11
C PRO A 34 10.70 -1.30 12.95
N ASN A 35 11.82 -0.62 13.16
CA ASN A 35 12.53 0.07 12.07
C ASN A 35 12.95 -0.91 10.97
N GLY A 36 12.86 -0.48 9.72
CA GLY A 36 13.18 -1.32 8.55
C GLY A 36 12.09 -2.29 8.09
N CYS A 37 10.97 -2.47 8.82
CA CYS A 37 9.93 -3.44 8.42
C CYS A 37 9.01 -2.99 7.25
N GLY A 38 9.27 -1.84 6.62
CA GLY A 38 8.51 -1.39 5.44
C GLY A 38 7.32 -0.47 5.71
N LYS A 39 7.08 -0.01 6.95
CA LYS A 39 5.97 0.91 7.30
C LYS A 39 5.84 2.11 6.35
N SER A 40 6.95 2.82 6.12
CA SER A 40 6.93 4.01 5.27
C SER A 40 6.66 3.67 3.80
N ASN A 41 6.96 2.44 3.35
CA ASN A 41 6.62 1.99 2.01
C ASN A 41 5.11 1.83 1.81
N ILE A 42 4.32 1.67 2.88
CA ILE A 42 2.85 1.71 2.80
C ILE A 42 2.38 3.12 2.42
N ALA A 43 2.96 4.16 3.04
CA ALA A 43 2.66 5.54 2.68
C ALA A 43 3.06 5.85 1.23
N ASP A 44 4.25 5.39 0.82
CA ASP A 44 4.69 5.56 -0.58
C ASP A 44 3.75 4.83 -1.56
N ALA A 45 3.27 3.63 -1.21
CA ALA A 45 2.33 2.88 -2.04
C ALA A 45 1.02 3.65 -2.22
N ILE A 46 0.50 4.27 -1.15
CA ILE A 46 -0.69 5.12 -1.20
C ILE A 46 -0.46 6.34 -2.09
N SER A 47 0.67 7.04 -1.93
CA SER A 47 0.98 8.19 -2.81
C SER A 47 1.12 7.77 -4.26
N TRP A 48 1.78 6.63 -4.53
CA TRP A 48 2.01 6.13 -5.88
C TRP A 48 0.70 5.74 -6.58
N VAL A 49 -0.19 5.01 -5.91
CA VAL A 49 -1.50 4.63 -6.49
C VAL A 49 -2.42 5.84 -6.69
N LEU A 50 -2.22 6.93 -5.95
CA LEU A 50 -2.91 8.21 -6.16
C LEU A 50 -2.29 9.07 -7.27
N GLY A 51 -1.22 8.58 -7.93
CA GLY A 51 -0.65 9.21 -9.12
C GLY A 51 0.66 9.95 -8.90
N GLU A 52 1.36 9.75 -7.78
CA GLU A 52 2.72 10.27 -7.62
C GLU A 52 3.66 9.63 -8.66
N GLN A 53 4.35 10.46 -9.44
CA GLN A 53 5.25 10.04 -10.54
C GLN A 53 6.72 10.38 -10.30
N SER A 54 7.03 11.09 -9.22
CA SER A 54 8.40 11.43 -8.83
C SER A 54 9.05 10.29 -8.05
N ALA A 55 10.06 9.66 -8.66
CA ALA A 55 10.89 8.66 -7.99
C ALA A 55 11.47 9.21 -6.67
N LYS A 56 11.91 10.48 -6.69
CA LYS A 56 12.47 11.16 -5.51
C LYS A 56 11.44 11.31 -4.38
N THR A 57 10.20 11.67 -4.69
CA THR A 57 9.12 11.77 -3.68
C THR A 57 8.83 10.40 -3.08
N LEU A 58 8.84 9.37 -3.93
CA LEU A 58 8.77 7.98 -3.52
C LEU A 58 10.09 7.48 -2.94
N ARG A 59 11.09 8.31 -2.63
CA ARG A 59 12.35 7.88 -2.00
C ARG A 59 13.11 6.79 -2.78
N GLY A 60 12.95 6.79 -4.10
CA GLY A 60 13.75 6.04 -5.06
C GLY A 60 14.66 6.97 -5.88
N SER A 61 15.57 6.39 -6.64
CA SER A 61 16.45 7.11 -7.56
C SER A 61 15.88 7.11 -8.98
N ARG A 62 15.20 6.03 -9.37
CA ARG A 62 14.47 5.89 -10.63
C ARG A 62 13.09 5.30 -10.39
N MET A 63 12.20 5.39 -11.38
CA MET A 63 10.84 4.86 -11.22
C MET A 63 10.80 3.34 -11.13
N GLU A 64 11.79 2.63 -11.67
CA GLU A 64 11.88 1.17 -11.54
C GLU A 64 12.18 0.73 -10.11
N ASP A 65 12.69 1.63 -9.25
CA ASP A 65 13.00 1.33 -7.85
C ASP A 65 11.73 1.12 -6.99
N VAL A 66 10.54 1.35 -7.54
CA VAL A 66 9.28 0.93 -6.90
C VAL A 66 9.08 -0.58 -6.95
N ILE A 67 9.78 -1.28 -7.85
CA ILE A 67 9.71 -2.74 -8.01
C ILE A 67 10.63 -3.38 -6.97
N PHE A 68 10.18 -4.45 -6.33
CA PHE A 68 10.97 -5.20 -5.36
C PHE A 68 12.25 -5.75 -6.01
N ALA A 69 13.39 -5.22 -5.57
CA ALA A 69 14.70 -5.56 -6.10
C ALA A 69 15.29 -6.90 -5.58
N GLY A 70 14.54 -7.64 -4.77
CA GLY A 70 15.02 -8.89 -4.16
C GLY A 70 15.75 -8.67 -2.84
N THR A 71 16.05 -9.79 -2.18
CA THR A 71 16.92 -9.89 -1.01
C THR A 71 17.87 -11.07 -1.20
N ARG A 72 18.70 -11.38 -0.20
CA ARG A 72 19.55 -12.58 -0.23
C ARG A 72 18.74 -13.87 -0.45
N ASP A 73 17.56 -13.94 0.14
CA ASP A 73 16.76 -15.17 0.21
C ASP A 73 15.56 -15.15 -0.78
N ARG A 74 15.31 -14.02 -1.44
CA ARG A 74 14.16 -13.82 -2.35
C ARG A 74 14.57 -13.11 -3.63
N LYS A 75 14.14 -13.65 -4.77
CA LYS A 75 14.42 -13.06 -6.09
C LYS A 75 13.68 -11.73 -6.29
N PRO A 76 14.21 -10.81 -7.11
CA PRO A 76 13.48 -9.61 -7.53
C PRO A 76 12.17 -9.97 -8.24
N THR A 77 11.17 -9.09 -8.13
CA THR A 77 9.96 -9.19 -8.95
C THR A 77 10.17 -8.46 -10.28
N GLY A 78 9.42 -8.85 -11.32
CA GLY A 78 9.45 -8.16 -12.62
C GLY A 78 8.46 -6.99 -12.72
N MET A 79 7.61 -6.82 -11.71
CA MET A 79 6.57 -5.79 -11.66
C MET A 79 6.20 -5.45 -10.22
N ALA A 80 5.56 -4.30 -10.05
CA ALA A 80 4.88 -3.88 -8.82
C ALA A 80 3.43 -3.50 -9.15
N GLU A 81 2.52 -3.82 -8.24
CA GLU A 81 1.12 -3.45 -8.31
C GLU A 81 0.69 -2.92 -6.95
N VAL A 82 -0.02 -1.80 -6.96
CA VAL A 82 -0.72 -1.27 -5.80
C VAL A 82 -2.15 -0.96 -6.22
N SER A 83 -3.11 -1.50 -5.48
CA SER A 83 -4.54 -1.27 -5.74
C SER A 83 -5.18 -0.64 -4.51
N LEU A 84 -5.82 0.51 -4.70
CA LEU A 84 -6.57 1.21 -3.66
C LEU A 84 -8.07 1.03 -3.89
N THR A 85 -8.79 0.52 -2.89
CA THR A 85 -10.25 0.47 -2.92
C THR A 85 -10.81 1.58 -2.07
N LEU A 86 -11.50 2.51 -2.74
CA LEU A 86 -12.28 3.58 -2.14
C LEU A 86 -13.76 3.25 -2.25
N ILE A 87 -14.51 3.45 -1.17
CA ILE A 87 -15.95 3.19 -1.12
C ILE A 87 -16.73 4.48 -0.88
N ASP A 88 -17.92 4.59 -1.47
CA ASP A 88 -18.86 5.64 -1.09
C ASP A 88 -19.60 5.20 0.19
N PRO A 89 -19.49 5.93 1.31
CA PRO A 89 -20.22 5.61 2.53
C PRO A 89 -21.75 5.56 2.37
N GLU A 90 -22.33 6.30 1.43
CA GLU A 90 -23.78 6.33 1.21
C GLU A 90 -24.28 5.09 0.45
N VAL A 91 -23.41 4.53 -0.40
CA VAL A 91 -23.69 3.30 -1.16
C VAL A 91 -23.30 2.05 -0.36
N TYR A 92 -22.30 2.16 0.51
CA TYR A 92 -21.80 1.06 1.34
C TYR A 92 -22.57 0.97 2.67
N LYS A 93 -23.76 0.35 2.65
CA LYS A 93 -24.42 -0.18 3.85
C LYS A 93 -23.55 -1.32 4.36
N GLY A 94 -22.69 -1.03 5.34
CA GLY A 94 -21.57 -1.89 5.71
C GLY A 94 -21.92 -3.36 5.94
N ALA A 95 -20.95 -4.23 5.67
CA ALA A 95 -20.84 -5.49 6.38
C ALA A 95 -20.61 -5.16 7.87
N ASP A 96 -21.71 -5.28 8.62
CA ASP A 96 -21.86 -5.57 10.03
C ASP A 96 -21.02 -4.79 11.05
N LYS A 97 -21.77 -4.02 11.85
CA LYS A 97 -21.49 -3.86 13.28
C LYS A 97 -21.63 -5.25 13.92
N ASN A 98 -20.57 -6.04 13.93
CA ASN A 98 -20.27 -7.21 14.78
C ASN A 98 -19.39 -8.20 14.00
N ASP A 99 -18.09 -8.16 14.26
CA ASP A 99 -17.18 -9.32 14.31
C ASP A 99 -15.83 -8.86 14.90
#